data_AF-A0A327WP35-F1
#
_entry.id   AF-A0A327WP35-F1
#
_cell.length_a   1.000
_cell.length_b   1.000
_cell.length_c   1.000
_cell.angle_alpha   90.00
_cell.angle_beta   90.00
_cell.angle_gamma   90.00
#
_symmetry.space_group_name_H-M   'P 1'
#
loop_
_entity.id
_entity.type
_entity.pdbx_description
1 polymer ?
#
loop_
_entity_poly.entity_id
_entity_poly.type
_entity_poly.pdbx_seq_one_letter_code
_entity_poly.pdbx_strand_id
1 'polypeptide(L)'
;MPRSKAIKVAAIALVISIAVLASLWMLILRPPSALQQQAFKPNAVLFDNVRVLSMAHDSQALPAPATPSELQAVLVIGNQIAEIGVAGSVPAPRGTLLVDGRGQTLMPGLIDAHVHLNDETELAAYLAHGVTGLRNMSGYPFHLRLIERIAQQQLIAPDLITTGPIINSSGPNELVLQTTVTTADEARAVVRKQHRAGYRANLILVPSDPLNDISVLEFPAGVMINGVWLDQHALDELKASARGSNTITFLRSLIRVIEMKLFT
;
A
#
# COMPACT_ATOMS: atom_id res chain seq x y z
N MET A 1 -23.64 46.37 -41.07
CA MET A 1 -23.21 46.50 -39.66
C MET A 1 -23.73 45.42 -38.67
N PRO A 2 -24.87 44.72 -38.83
CA PRO A 2 -25.35 43.78 -37.80
C PRO A 2 -24.61 42.43 -37.75
N ARG A 3 -24.15 41.91 -38.91
CA ARG A 3 -23.44 40.62 -38.99
C ARG A 3 -22.11 40.58 -38.23
N SER A 4 -21.33 41.66 -38.24
CA SER A 4 -20.04 41.70 -37.54
C SER A 4 -20.19 41.75 -36.01
N LYS A 5 -21.26 42.36 -35.50
CA LYS A 5 -21.61 42.31 -34.06
C LYS A 5 -22.05 40.90 -33.65
N ALA A 6 -22.90 40.24 -34.45
CA ALA A 6 -23.33 38.87 -34.18
C ALA A 6 -22.15 37.87 -34.16
N ILE A 7 -21.20 37.99 -35.11
CA ILE A 7 -19.99 37.16 -35.14
C ILE A 7 -19.11 37.39 -33.90
N LYS A 8 -18.93 38.65 -33.47
CA LYS A 8 -18.16 38.96 -32.24
C LYS A 8 -18.83 38.42 -30.98
N VAL A 9 -20.15 38.55 -30.87
CA VAL A 9 -20.91 38.01 -29.73
C VAL A 9 -20.83 36.47 -29.71
N ALA A 10 -20.96 35.81 -30.85
CA ALA A 10 -20.82 34.36 -30.96
C ALA A 10 -19.40 33.88 -30.61
N ALA A 11 -18.36 34.59 -31.05
CA ALA A 11 -16.97 34.28 -30.72
C ALA A 11 -16.69 34.43 -29.21
N ILE A 12 -17.21 35.50 -28.58
CA ILE A 12 -17.09 35.70 -27.13
C ILE A 12 -17.82 34.60 -26.36
N ALA A 13 -19.04 34.25 -26.78
CA ALA A 13 -19.81 33.16 -26.16
C ALA A 13 -19.08 31.81 -26.25
N LEU A 14 -18.49 31.49 -27.41
CA LEU A 14 -17.70 30.28 -27.59
C LEU A 14 -16.47 30.24 -26.68
N VAL A 15 -15.73 31.34 -26.56
CA VAL A 15 -14.57 31.43 -25.66
C VAL A 15 -15.00 31.25 -24.20
N ILE A 16 -16.11 31.85 -23.78
CA ILE A 16 -16.66 31.66 -22.43
C ILE A 16 -17.07 30.20 -22.21
N SER A 17 -17.76 29.57 -23.17
CA SER A 17 -18.15 28.16 -23.08
C SER A 17 -16.93 27.23 -22.98
N ILE A 18 -15.89 27.46 -23.77
CA ILE A 18 -14.63 26.70 -23.69
C ILE A 18 -13.97 26.91 -22.32
N ALA A 19 -13.91 28.15 -21.82
CA ALA A 19 -13.34 28.45 -20.51
C ALA A 19 -14.12 27.81 -19.35
N VAL A 20 -15.46 27.80 -19.43
CA VAL A 20 -16.33 27.14 -18.44
C VAL A 20 -16.15 25.63 -18.50
N LEU A 21 -16.15 25.03 -19.69
CA LEU A 21 -15.91 23.58 -19.85
C LEU A 21 -14.52 23.19 -19.36
N ALA A 22 -13.48 23.97 -19.67
CA ALA A 22 -12.14 23.77 -19.16
C ALA A 22 -12.06 23.91 -17.62
N SER A 23 -12.79 24.87 -17.05
CA SER A 23 -12.84 25.07 -15.60
C SER A 23 -13.58 23.94 -14.88
N LEU A 24 -14.71 23.48 -15.44
CA LEU A 24 -15.44 22.32 -14.94
C LEU A 24 -14.61 21.05 -15.06
N TRP A 25 -13.91 20.87 -16.18
CA TRP A 25 -12.98 19.78 -16.40
C TRP A 25 -11.83 19.79 -15.39
N MET A 26 -11.24 20.96 -15.11
CA MET A 26 -10.24 21.11 -14.06
C MET A 26 -10.79 20.85 -12.66
N LEU A 27 -12.05 21.20 -12.39
CA LEU A 27 -12.70 20.92 -11.10
C LEU A 27 -12.92 19.42 -10.90
N ILE A 28 -13.35 18.70 -11.95
CA ILE A 28 -13.58 17.25 -11.93
C ILE A 28 -12.28 16.47 -11.76
N LEU A 29 -11.19 16.95 -12.37
CA LEU A 29 -9.89 16.28 -12.31
C LEU A 29 -9.03 16.69 -11.13
N ARG A 30 -9.47 17.64 -10.29
CA ARG A 30 -8.71 18.04 -9.11
C ARG A 30 -8.79 16.92 -8.06
N PRO A 31 -7.63 16.42 -7.58
CA PRO A 31 -7.62 15.50 -6.46
C PRO A 31 -8.37 16.12 -5.27
N PRO A 32 -9.12 15.34 -4.49
CA PRO A 32 -9.80 15.86 -3.32
C PRO A 32 -8.77 16.49 -2.38
N SER A 33 -9.09 17.66 -1.84
CA SER A 33 -8.16 18.48 -1.04
C SER A 33 -7.59 17.72 0.17
N ALA A 34 -8.33 16.74 0.70
CA ALA A 34 -7.90 15.85 1.77
C ALA A 34 -6.63 15.04 1.43
N LEU A 35 -6.42 14.68 0.15
CA LEU A 35 -5.24 13.93 -0.31
C LEU A 35 -4.10 14.84 -0.80
N GLN A 36 -4.40 16.12 -1.00
CA GLN A 36 -3.46 17.16 -1.41
C GLN A 36 -2.82 17.87 -0.22
N GLN A 37 -3.16 17.48 1.01
CA GLN A 37 -2.63 18.13 2.19
C GLN A 37 -1.10 18.09 2.10
N GLN A 38 -0.48 19.26 2.05
CA GLN A 38 0.97 19.39 2.03
C GLN A 38 1.43 18.98 3.43
N ALA A 39 1.52 17.67 3.66
CA ALA A 39 1.88 17.17 4.97
C ALA A 39 3.25 17.74 5.29
N PHE A 40 3.33 18.46 6.41
CA PHE A 40 4.58 18.70 7.06
C PHE A 40 5.28 17.34 7.18
N LYS A 41 6.36 17.16 6.41
CA LYS A 41 7.11 15.92 6.35
C LYS A 41 8.37 16.13 7.17
N PRO A 42 8.33 15.90 8.49
CA PRO A 42 9.53 16.01 9.30
C PRO A 42 10.56 14.99 8.80
N ASN A 43 11.84 15.36 8.84
CA ASN A 43 12.92 14.44 8.47
C ASN A 43 13.02 13.26 9.45
N ALA A 44 12.58 13.47 10.70
CA ALA A 44 12.50 12.45 11.73
C ALA A 44 11.31 12.70 12.67
N VAL A 45 10.71 11.63 13.17
CA VAL A 45 9.67 11.63 14.21
C VAL A 45 10.13 10.72 15.33
N LEU A 46 10.12 11.22 16.57
CA LEU A 46 10.35 10.42 17.77
C LEU A 46 9.02 10.26 18.50
N PHE A 47 8.47 9.06 18.51
CA PHE A 47 7.38 8.70 19.42
C PHE A 47 8.01 8.29 20.75
N ASP A 48 7.74 9.03 21.82
CA ASP A 48 8.26 8.75 23.16
C ASP A 48 7.13 8.40 24.13
N ASN A 49 7.46 7.71 25.22
CA ASN A 49 6.51 7.28 26.26
C ASN A 49 5.36 6.40 25.73
N VAL A 50 5.57 5.64 24.66
CA VAL A 50 4.55 4.77 24.05
C VAL A 50 4.62 3.34 24.58
N ARG A 51 3.49 2.65 24.61
CA ARG A 51 3.47 1.17 24.66
C ARG A 51 3.56 0.64 23.24
N VAL A 52 4.60 -0.11 22.87
CA VAL A 52 4.70 -0.69 21.52
C VAL A 52 4.04 -2.06 21.49
N LEU A 53 3.03 -2.24 20.65
CA LEU A 53 2.46 -3.55 20.36
C LEU A 53 3.27 -4.23 19.27
N SER A 54 4.08 -5.21 19.66
CA SER A 54 4.79 -6.10 18.73
C SER A 54 3.90 -7.25 18.29
N MET A 55 4.04 -7.67 17.03
CA MET A 55 3.33 -8.83 16.45
C MET A 55 4.22 -10.09 16.39
N ALA A 56 5.37 -10.07 17.06
CA ALA A 56 6.29 -11.20 17.13
C ALA A 56 5.75 -12.28 18.09
N HIS A 57 6.03 -13.56 17.79
CA HIS A 57 5.42 -14.75 18.41
C HIS A 57 5.48 -14.86 19.95
N ASP A 58 6.34 -14.07 20.61
CA ASP A 58 6.51 -14.01 22.07
C ASP A 58 5.81 -12.83 22.74
N SER A 59 5.00 -12.05 22.02
CA SER A 59 4.17 -11.01 22.63
C SER A 59 3.00 -11.66 23.37
N GLN A 60 3.22 -12.05 24.64
CA GLN A 60 2.12 -12.24 25.59
C GLN A 60 1.23 -10.99 25.54
N ALA A 61 -0.08 -11.17 25.68
CA ALA A 61 -1.04 -10.07 25.74
C ALA A 61 -0.50 -8.99 26.69
N LEU A 62 -0.18 -7.80 26.17
CA LEU A 62 0.52 -6.78 26.94
C LEU A 62 -0.35 -6.41 28.14
N PRO A 63 0.05 -6.73 29.40
CA PRO A 63 -0.61 -6.14 30.55
C PRO A 63 -0.42 -4.61 30.48
N ALA A 64 -1.29 -3.86 31.16
CA ALA A 64 -1.05 -2.43 31.32
C ALA A 64 0.35 -2.23 31.92
N PRO A 65 1.16 -1.28 31.40
CA PRO A 65 2.53 -1.13 31.87
C PRO A 65 2.50 -0.84 33.37
N ALA A 66 3.11 -1.73 34.16
CA ALA A 66 3.13 -1.64 35.61
C ALA A 66 4.12 -0.57 36.09
N THR A 67 5.07 -0.19 35.25
CA THR A 67 6.13 0.78 35.57
C THR A 67 6.48 1.69 34.37
N PRO A 68 6.97 2.93 34.61
CA PRO A 68 7.48 3.81 33.55
C PRO A 68 8.62 3.21 32.72
N SER A 69 9.37 2.25 33.28
CA SER A 69 10.45 1.52 32.59
C SER A 69 9.96 0.56 31.50
N GLU A 70 8.65 0.27 31.45
CA GLU A 70 8.03 -0.54 30.39
C GLU A 70 7.58 0.31 29.19
N LEU A 71 7.68 1.65 29.29
CA LEU A 71 7.43 2.55 28.16
C LEU A 71 8.64 2.62 27.24
N GLN A 72 8.36 2.75 25.95
CA GLN A 72 9.34 2.73 24.89
C GLN A 72 9.35 4.03 24.10
N ALA A 73 10.44 4.23 23.38
CA ALA A 73 10.61 5.26 22.39
C ALA A 73 10.88 4.61 21.03
N VAL A 74 10.30 5.17 19.96
CA VAL A 74 10.47 4.72 18.58
C VAL A 74 10.85 5.91 17.72
N LEU A 75 12.08 5.90 17.19
CA LEU A 75 12.59 6.90 16.25
C LEU A 75 12.35 6.43 14.82
N VAL A 76 11.65 7.24 14.04
CA VAL A 76 11.44 7.07 12.61
C VAL A 76 12.22 8.15 11.87
N ILE A 77 13.08 7.77 10.93
CA ILE A 77 13.80 8.70 10.04
C ILE A 77 13.36 8.40 8.61
N GLY A 78 12.86 9.42 7.91
CA GLY A 78 12.26 9.23 6.58
C GLY A 78 11.08 8.26 6.61
N ASN A 79 11.26 7.06 6.03
CA ASN A 79 10.24 6.01 5.96
C ASN A 79 10.66 4.71 6.67
N GLN A 80 11.59 4.80 7.62
CA GLN A 80 12.16 3.64 8.30
C GLN A 80 12.21 3.85 9.80
N ILE A 81 11.94 2.78 10.55
CA ILE A 81 12.19 2.72 11.99
C ILE A 81 13.72 2.65 12.15
N ALA A 82 14.30 3.72 12.70
CA ALA A 82 15.74 3.83 12.92
C ALA A 82 16.16 3.18 14.23
N GLU A 83 15.37 3.36 15.30
CA GLU A 83 15.68 2.83 16.63
C GLU A 83 14.40 2.59 17.44
N ILE A 84 14.44 1.56 18.29
CA ILE A 84 13.46 1.32 19.35
C ILE A 84 14.23 1.16 20.65
N GLY A 85 13.87 1.92 21.68
CA GLY A 85 14.55 1.92 22.97
C GLY A 85 13.61 2.20 24.14
N VAL A 86 14.19 2.41 25.32
CA VAL A 86 13.44 2.82 26.52
C VAL A 86 13.01 4.28 26.36
N ALA A 87 11.82 4.64 26.89
CA ALA A 87 11.35 6.01 26.89
C ALA A 87 12.41 7.00 27.45
N GLY A 88 12.58 8.14 26.79
CA GLY A 88 13.57 9.17 27.14
C GLY A 88 15.04 8.82 26.89
N SER A 89 15.37 7.62 26.41
CA SER A 89 16.75 7.18 26.18
C SER A 89 17.22 7.26 24.72
N VAL A 90 16.29 7.33 23.76
CA VAL A 90 16.61 7.30 22.32
C VAL A 90 17.04 8.70 21.86
N PRO A 91 18.30 8.88 21.41
CA PRO A 91 18.76 10.17 20.91
C PRO A 91 18.11 10.49 19.55
N ALA A 92 17.68 11.73 19.37
CA ALA A 92 17.04 12.18 18.14
C ALA A 92 17.83 13.33 17.48
N PRO A 93 17.97 13.34 16.13
CA PRO A 93 18.57 14.46 15.40
C PRO A 93 17.88 15.80 15.67
N ARG A 94 18.59 16.92 15.48
CA ARG A 94 17.99 18.26 15.57
C ARG A 94 16.85 18.41 14.55
N GLY A 95 15.75 19.01 14.97
CA GLY A 95 14.55 19.19 14.13
C GLY A 95 13.62 17.97 14.07
N THR A 96 13.87 16.94 14.89
CA THR A 96 12.94 15.81 15.05
C THR A 96 11.62 16.28 15.66
N LEU A 97 10.51 15.84 15.08
CA LEU A 97 9.19 16.02 15.67
C LEU A 97 9.03 15.05 16.85
N LEU A 98 8.92 15.58 18.07
CA LEU A 98 8.65 14.77 19.26
C LEU A 98 7.14 14.59 19.44
N VAL A 99 6.71 13.34 19.58
CA VAL A 99 5.33 12.95 19.88
C VAL A 99 5.33 12.23 21.23
N ASP A 100 4.73 12.86 22.25
CA ASP A 100 4.55 12.24 23.56
C ASP A 100 3.29 11.36 23.55
N GLY A 101 3.50 10.04 23.52
CA GLY A 101 2.44 9.04 23.43
C GLY A 101 2.07 8.42 24.78
N ARG A 102 2.30 9.11 25.91
CA ARG A 102 1.97 8.59 27.24
C ARG A 102 0.51 8.14 27.33
N GLY A 103 0.31 6.90 27.79
CA GLY A 103 -1.00 6.26 27.88
C GLY A 103 -1.52 5.68 26.56
N GLN A 104 -0.82 5.89 25.45
CA GLN A 104 -1.18 5.39 24.12
C GLN A 104 -0.40 4.12 23.76
N THR A 105 -0.96 3.36 22.82
CA THR A 105 -0.29 2.22 22.18
C THR A 105 0.16 2.62 20.79
N LEU A 106 1.43 2.39 20.46
CA LEU A 106 1.93 2.43 19.10
C LEU A 106 1.93 1.02 18.52
N MET A 107 1.34 0.84 17.34
CA MET A 107 1.25 -0.46 16.66
C MET A 107 1.55 -0.31 15.16
N PRO A 108 1.89 -1.39 14.46
CA PRO A 108 1.95 -1.38 12.99
C PRO A 108 0.62 -0.91 12.39
N GLY A 109 0.71 -0.15 11.29
CA GLY A 109 -0.47 0.28 10.55
C GLY A 109 -1.24 -0.90 9.96
N LEU A 110 -2.55 -0.74 9.80
CA LEU A 110 -3.41 -1.81 9.32
C LEU A 110 -3.21 -2.04 7.81
N ILE A 111 -3.40 -3.29 7.37
CA ILE A 111 -3.39 -3.68 5.96
C ILE A 111 -4.73 -4.34 5.65
N ASP A 112 -5.49 -3.75 4.74
CA ASP A 112 -6.71 -4.37 4.21
C ASP A 112 -6.37 -5.14 2.92
N ALA A 113 -6.50 -6.46 3.01
CA ALA A 113 -6.14 -7.38 1.94
C ALA A 113 -7.25 -7.61 0.90
N HIS A 114 -8.46 -7.05 1.10
CA HIS A 114 -9.59 -7.27 0.21
C HIS A 114 -10.51 -6.05 0.15
N VAL A 115 -10.18 -5.13 -0.76
CA VAL A 115 -11.03 -3.94 -1.00
C VAL A 115 -11.50 -3.86 -2.45
N HIS A 116 -12.57 -3.08 -2.64
CA HIS A 116 -13.06 -2.65 -3.95
C HIS A 116 -13.05 -1.13 -4.00
N LEU A 117 -11.92 -0.56 -4.40
CA LEU A 117 -11.74 0.88 -4.49
C LEU A 117 -12.54 1.41 -5.69
N ASN A 118 -13.48 2.33 -5.47
CA ASN A 118 -14.28 2.91 -6.55
C ASN A 118 -13.93 4.38 -6.80
N ASP A 119 -13.53 5.09 -5.74
CA ASP A 119 -13.17 6.49 -5.79
C ASP A 119 -11.85 6.78 -5.05
N GLU A 120 -11.13 7.81 -5.51
CA GLU A 120 -9.88 8.24 -4.91
C GLU A 120 -10.06 8.76 -3.48
N THR A 121 -11.21 9.38 -3.17
CA THR A 121 -11.55 9.89 -1.81
C THR A 121 -11.56 8.79 -0.75
N GLU A 122 -11.85 7.55 -1.11
CA GLU A 122 -11.84 6.41 -0.19
C GLU A 122 -10.43 6.18 0.40
N LEU A 123 -9.36 6.51 -0.33
CA LEU A 123 -7.98 6.42 0.17
C LEU A 123 -7.76 7.29 1.42
N ALA A 124 -8.42 8.46 1.47
CA ALA A 124 -8.36 9.34 2.64
C ALA A 124 -9.09 8.72 3.84
N ALA A 125 -10.24 8.08 3.59
CA ALA A 125 -10.99 7.39 4.64
C ALA A 125 -10.17 6.23 5.22
N TYR A 126 -9.54 5.41 4.38
CA TYR A 126 -8.67 4.32 4.83
C TYR A 126 -7.53 4.84 5.73
N LEU A 127 -6.82 5.89 5.33
CA LEU A 127 -5.78 6.50 6.17
C LEU A 127 -6.34 7.05 7.49
N ALA A 128 -7.49 7.73 7.45
CA ALA A 128 -8.14 8.28 8.64
C ALA A 128 -8.53 7.21 9.66
N HIS A 129 -8.72 5.96 9.20
CA HIS A 129 -9.01 4.79 10.03
C HIS A 129 -7.76 3.92 10.32
N GLY A 130 -6.55 4.41 10.02
CA GLY A 130 -5.29 3.72 10.35
C GLY A 130 -4.90 2.61 9.38
N VAL A 131 -5.56 2.51 8.21
CA VAL A 131 -5.20 1.57 7.15
C VAL A 131 -4.12 2.19 6.28
N THR A 132 -2.93 1.61 6.34
CA THR A 132 -1.71 2.09 5.68
C THR A 132 -1.30 1.27 4.46
N GLY A 133 -1.93 0.11 4.24
CA GLY A 133 -1.75 -0.71 3.04
C GLY A 133 -3.07 -1.29 2.55
N LEU A 134 -3.22 -1.38 1.22
CA LEU A 134 -4.43 -1.82 0.55
C LEU A 134 -4.11 -2.80 -0.59
N ARG A 135 -4.91 -3.87 -0.68
CA ARG A 135 -5.00 -4.72 -1.86
C ARG A 135 -6.38 -4.62 -2.48
N ASN A 136 -6.46 -3.87 -3.58
CA ASN A 136 -7.67 -3.75 -4.38
C ASN A 136 -7.86 -4.99 -5.29
N MET A 137 -9.05 -5.59 -5.21
CA MET A 137 -9.40 -6.84 -5.88
C MET A 137 -10.19 -6.65 -7.17
N SER A 138 -10.55 -5.40 -7.51
CA SER A 138 -11.18 -5.04 -8.78
C SER A 138 -10.49 -3.82 -9.42
N GLY A 139 -9.45 -4.07 -10.20
CA GLY A 139 -8.66 -3.02 -10.83
C GLY A 139 -9.27 -2.40 -12.08
N TYR A 140 -8.93 -1.14 -12.33
CA TYR A 140 -9.30 -0.38 -13.52
C TYR A 140 -8.15 0.57 -13.87
N PRO A 141 -8.06 1.10 -15.11
CA PRO A 141 -6.93 1.92 -15.53
C PRO A 141 -6.65 3.14 -14.62
N PHE A 142 -7.67 3.66 -13.92
CA PHE A 142 -7.46 4.75 -12.97
C PHE A 142 -6.69 4.32 -11.73
N HIS A 143 -6.83 3.08 -11.25
CA HIS A 143 -6.06 2.54 -10.13
C HIS A 143 -4.56 2.51 -10.43
N LEU A 144 -4.18 2.17 -11.66
CA LEU A 144 -2.77 2.22 -12.08
C LEU A 144 -2.23 3.65 -12.07
N ARG A 145 -3.03 4.64 -12.49
CA ARG A 145 -2.67 6.06 -12.38
C ARG A 145 -2.56 6.51 -10.93
N LEU A 146 -3.43 6.03 -10.03
CA LEU A 146 -3.33 6.31 -8.60
C LEU A 146 -2.02 5.76 -8.03
N ILE A 147 -1.67 4.51 -8.34
CA ILE A 147 -0.40 3.91 -7.92
C ILE A 147 0.80 4.74 -8.38
N GLU A 148 0.80 5.22 -9.63
CA GLU A 148 1.87 6.09 -10.14
C GLU A 148 1.93 7.42 -9.39
N ARG A 149 0.79 8.07 -9.12
CA ARG A 149 0.72 9.32 -8.36
C ARG A 149 1.20 9.16 -6.93
N ILE A 150 0.88 8.03 -6.28
CA ILE A 150 1.36 7.67 -4.94
C ILE A 150 2.89 7.49 -4.97
N ALA A 151 3.41 6.72 -5.93
CA ALA A 151 4.84 6.50 -6.10
C ALA A 151 5.62 7.81 -6.35
N GLN A 152 5.01 8.76 -7.06
CA GLN A 152 5.57 10.10 -7.31
C GLN A 152 5.34 11.09 -6.15
N GLN A 153 4.78 10.63 -5.01
CA GLN A 153 4.47 11.46 -3.84
C GLN A 153 3.53 12.64 -4.15
N GLN A 154 2.70 12.50 -5.18
CA GLN A 154 1.67 13.50 -5.54
C GLN A 154 0.39 13.34 -4.72
N LEU A 155 0.27 12.22 -3.99
CA LEU A 155 -0.85 11.91 -3.11
C LEU A 155 -0.35 11.29 -1.81
N ILE A 156 -0.96 11.69 -0.71
CA ILE A 156 -0.85 10.98 0.56
C ILE A 156 -1.95 9.91 0.57
N ALA A 157 -1.56 8.65 0.48
CA ALA A 157 -2.48 7.51 0.44
C ALA A 157 -1.84 6.29 1.11
N PRO A 158 -2.62 5.24 1.42
CA PRO A 158 -2.07 3.94 1.78
C PRO A 158 -1.23 3.37 0.62
N ASP A 159 -0.30 2.47 0.93
CA ASP A 159 0.36 1.67 -0.09
C ASP A 159 -0.70 0.87 -0.87
N LEU A 160 -0.76 1.04 -2.18
CA LEU A 160 -1.82 0.46 -3.01
C LEU A 160 -1.26 -0.59 -3.97
N ILE A 161 -1.79 -1.81 -3.88
CA ILE A 161 -1.62 -2.87 -4.87
C ILE A 161 -3.00 -3.18 -5.47
N THR A 162 -3.07 -3.39 -6.79
CA THR A 162 -4.33 -3.73 -7.47
C THR A 162 -4.17 -4.94 -8.37
N THR A 163 -5.18 -5.81 -8.37
CA THR A 163 -5.44 -6.77 -9.45
C THR A 163 -5.95 -6.03 -10.69
N GLY A 164 -6.21 -6.74 -11.80
CA GLY A 164 -6.97 -6.19 -12.93
C GLY A 164 -8.49 -6.27 -12.72
N PRO A 165 -9.30 -5.90 -13.74
CA PRO A 165 -10.74 -6.10 -13.68
C PRO A 165 -11.09 -7.56 -13.40
N ILE A 166 -12.12 -7.81 -12.60
CA ILE A 166 -12.58 -9.17 -12.32
C ILE A 166 -12.96 -9.85 -13.64
N ILE A 167 -12.45 -11.06 -13.84
CA ILE A 167 -12.82 -11.91 -14.96
C ILE A 167 -13.95 -12.82 -14.46
N ASN A 168 -15.08 -12.83 -15.16
CA ASN A 168 -16.26 -13.61 -14.76
C ASN A 168 -16.86 -14.36 -15.95
N SER A 169 -17.77 -15.29 -15.68
CA SER A 169 -18.59 -15.96 -16.69
C SER A 169 -19.97 -15.31 -16.79
N SER A 170 -20.66 -15.49 -17.92
CA SER A 170 -22.06 -15.10 -18.05
C SER A 170 -22.94 -15.80 -17.02
N GLY A 171 -23.89 -15.08 -16.44
CA GLY A 171 -24.83 -15.66 -15.48
C GLY A 171 -25.40 -14.65 -14.47
N PRO A 172 -26.07 -15.13 -13.42
CA PRO A 172 -26.77 -14.28 -12.44
C PRO A 172 -25.86 -13.29 -11.68
N ASN A 173 -24.56 -13.57 -11.60
CA ASN A 173 -23.57 -12.75 -10.89
C ASN A 173 -22.74 -11.86 -11.82
N GLU A 174 -23.15 -11.71 -13.09
CA GLU A 174 -22.48 -10.86 -14.06
C GLU A 174 -22.69 -9.37 -13.71
N LEU A 175 -21.60 -8.60 -13.65
CA LEU A 175 -21.64 -7.16 -13.39
C LEU A 175 -21.00 -6.38 -14.53
N VAL A 176 -21.56 -5.21 -14.85
CA VAL A 176 -21.17 -4.36 -15.98
C VAL A 176 -19.69 -3.99 -16.00
N LEU A 177 -19.07 -3.86 -14.82
CA LEU A 177 -17.68 -3.44 -14.70
C LEU A 177 -16.68 -4.62 -14.75
N GLN A 178 -17.18 -5.87 -14.79
CA GLN A 178 -16.36 -7.07 -14.92
C GLN A 178 -16.08 -7.38 -16.39
N THR A 179 -15.07 -8.21 -16.62
CA THR A 179 -14.79 -8.76 -17.95
C THR A 179 -15.39 -10.15 -18.06
N THR A 180 -16.54 -10.25 -18.72
CA THR A 180 -17.16 -11.54 -19.01
C THR A 180 -16.40 -12.28 -20.09
N VAL A 181 -16.08 -13.54 -19.84
CA VAL A 181 -15.46 -14.47 -20.80
C VAL A 181 -16.27 -15.75 -20.85
N THR A 182 -16.34 -16.35 -22.04
CA THR A 182 -17.11 -17.58 -22.30
C THR A 182 -16.24 -18.73 -22.80
N THR A 183 -15.01 -18.42 -23.23
CA THR A 183 -14.05 -19.42 -23.72
C THR A 183 -12.69 -19.31 -23.03
N ALA A 184 -11.92 -20.40 -23.06
CA ALA A 184 -10.56 -20.42 -22.52
C ALA A 184 -9.60 -19.47 -23.27
N ASP A 185 -9.80 -19.28 -24.58
CA ASP A 185 -8.98 -18.37 -25.38
C ASP A 185 -9.25 -16.90 -25.06
N GLU A 186 -10.52 -16.54 -24.84
CA GLU A 186 -10.90 -15.22 -24.32
C GLU A 186 -10.27 -14.97 -22.94
N ALA A 187 -10.40 -15.92 -22.01
CA ALA A 187 -9.79 -15.81 -20.69
C ALA A 187 -8.27 -15.59 -20.77
N ARG A 188 -7.56 -16.38 -21.59
CA ARG A 188 -6.12 -16.20 -21.83
C ARG A 188 -5.80 -14.84 -22.43
N ALA A 189 -6.61 -14.35 -23.38
CA ALA A 189 -6.41 -13.04 -23.99
C ALA A 189 -6.59 -11.91 -22.98
N VAL A 190 -7.60 -11.99 -22.12
CA VAL A 190 -7.87 -11.01 -21.06
C VAL A 190 -6.74 -10.99 -20.03
N VAL A 191 -6.28 -12.15 -19.55
CA VAL A 191 -5.14 -12.22 -18.62
C VAL A 191 -3.89 -11.57 -19.21
N ARG A 192 -3.56 -11.86 -20.48
CA ARG A 192 -2.43 -11.21 -21.17
C ARG A 192 -2.61 -9.71 -21.29
N LYS A 193 -3.83 -9.24 -21.58
CA LYS A 193 -4.15 -7.81 -21.65
C LYS A 193 -3.96 -7.13 -20.30
N GLN A 194 -4.44 -7.74 -19.22
CA GLN A 194 -4.28 -7.21 -17.86
C GLN A 194 -2.80 -7.17 -17.45
N HIS A 195 -2.05 -8.24 -17.69
CA HIS A 195 -0.61 -8.27 -17.41
C HIS A 195 0.14 -7.17 -18.17
N ARG A 196 -0.11 -7.00 -19.47
CA ARG A 196 0.51 -5.93 -20.28
C ARG A 196 0.16 -4.52 -19.80
N ALA A 197 -1.01 -4.35 -19.18
CA ALA A 197 -1.40 -3.06 -18.61
C ALA A 197 -0.67 -2.74 -17.30
N GLY A 198 0.02 -3.70 -16.69
CA GLY A 198 0.77 -3.51 -15.44
C GLY A 198 0.08 -4.04 -14.19
N TYR A 199 -1.03 -4.78 -14.33
CA TYR A 199 -1.65 -5.45 -13.19
C TYR A 199 -0.79 -6.63 -12.71
N ARG A 200 -0.72 -6.82 -11.39
CA ARG A 200 0.09 -7.88 -10.78
C ARG A 200 -0.71 -9.17 -10.70
N ALA A 201 -0.06 -10.27 -11.06
CA ALA A 201 -0.55 -11.62 -10.81
C ALA A 201 0.48 -12.35 -9.95
N ASN A 202 0.04 -12.84 -8.79
CA ASN A 202 0.80 -13.75 -7.95
C ASN A 202 0.10 -15.10 -8.01
N LEU A 203 0.86 -16.18 -8.18
CA LEU A 203 0.31 -17.52 -8.33
C LEU A 203 0.92 -18.43 -7.27
N ILE A 204 0.14 -19.40 -6.83
CA ILE A 204 0.64 -20.54 -6.08
C ILE A 204 0.32 -21.80 -6.90
N LEU A 205 1.25 -22.75 -6.92
CA LEU A 205 1.01 -24.10 -7.40
C LEU A 205 0.73 -24.96 -6.19
N VAL A 206 -0.36 -25.71 -6.21
CA VAL A 206 -0.79 -26.57 -5.10
C VAL A 206 -0.71 -28.04 -5.50
N PRO A 207 -0.39 -28.97 -4.57
CA PRO A 207 -0.19 -30.38 -4.90
C PRO A 207 -1.43 -31.11 -5.43
N SER A 208 -2.62 -30.67 -5.03
CA SER A 208 -3.91 -31.26 -5.42
C SER A 208 -5.03 -30.22 -5.42
N ASP A 209 -6.24 -30.62 -5.84
CA ASP A 209 -7.39 -29.73 -6.01
C ASP A 209 -7.87 -29.15 -4.66
N PRO A 210 -7.74 -27.82 -4.45
CA PRO A 210 -8.10 -27.18 -3.19
C PRO A 210 -9.62 -27.13 -2.95
N LEU A 211 -10.45 -27.44 -3.95
CA LEU A 211 -11.89 -27.56 -3.77
C LEU A 211 -12.29 -28.83 -3.02
N ASN A 212 -11.44 -29.86 -3.06
CA ASN A 212 -11.65 -31.11 -2.31
C ASN A 212 -10.98 -31.08 -0.93
N ASP A 213 -9.83 -30.40 -0.83
CA ASP A 213 -9.07 -30.26 0.42
C ASP A 213 -8.36 -28.91 0.47
N ILE A 214 -8.87 -27.99 1.29
CA ILE A 214 -8.29 -26.65 1.42
C ILE A 214 -6.93 -26.63 2.13
N SER A 215 -6.58 -27.69 2.87
CA SER A 215 -5.31 -27.76 3.61
C SER A 215 -4.08 -27.77 2.69
N VAL A 216 -4.27 -28.13 1.41
CA VAL A 216 -3.24 -28.11 0.37
C VAL A 216 -2.66 -26.70 0.13
N LEU A 217 -3.35 -25.65 0.58
CA LEU A 217 -2.87 -24.27 0.54
C LEU A 217 -1.77 -23.98 1.58
N GLU A 218 -1.66 -24.80 2.63
CA GLU A 218 -0.64 -24.63 3.69
C GLU A 218 0.77 -24.92 3.16
N PHE A 219 0.89 -25.89 2.24
CA PHE A 219 2.15 -26.34 1.66
C PHE A 219 2.09 -26.30 0.13
N PRO A 220 2.16 -25.10 -0.48
CA PRO A 220 2.17 -24.98 -1.94
C PRO A 220 3.44 -25.62 -2.51
N ALA A 221 3.30 -26.32 -3.63
CA ALA A 221 4.39 -26.90 -4.41
C ALA A 221 5.31 -25.85 -5.06
N GLY A 222 4.83 -24.62 -5.18
CA GLY A 222 5.63 -23.50 -5.63
C GLY A 222 4.87 -22.17 -5.60
N VAL A 223 5.60 -21.07 -5.66
CA VAL A 223 5.06 -19.71 -5.63
C VAL A 223 5.67 -18.90 -6.78
N MET A 224 4.83 -18.21 -7.53
CA MET A 224 5.23 -17.21 -8.52
C MET A 224 4.90 -15.82 -7.99
N ILE A 225 5.92 -14.99 -7.78
CA ILE A 225 5.77 -13.63 -7.29
C ILE A 225 6.79 -12.71 -7.95
N ASN A 226 6.36 -11.51 -8.38
CA ASN A 226 7.25 -10.50 -8.99
C ASN A 226 8.10 -11.00 -10.17
N GLY A 227 7.58 -11.94 -10.98
CA GLY A 227 8.34 -12.53 -12.09
C GLY A 227 9.31 -13.64 -11.68
N VAL A 228 9.34 -14.03 -10.40
CA VAL A 228 10.21 -15.07 -9.85
C VAL A 228 9.40 -16.31 -9.51
N TRP A 229 9.80 -17.45 -10.06
CA TRP A 229 9.29 -18.76 -9.68
C TRP A 229 10.15 -19.33 -8.56
N LEU A 230 9.49 -19.75 -7.48
CA LEU A 230 10.06 -20.42 -6.32
C LEU A 230 9.46 -21.83 -6.27
N ASP A 231 10.27 -22.84 -6.55
CA ASP A 231 9.87 -24.24 -6.41
C ASP A 231 9.87 -24.68 -4.94
N GLN A 232 9.41 -25.91 -4.68
CA GLN A 232 9.34 -26.48 -3.33
C GLN A 232 10.67 -26.40 -2.58
N HIS A 233 11.80 -26.68 -3.25
CA HIS A 233 13.12 -26.64 -2.62
C HIS A 233 13.47 -25.22 -2.17
N ALA A 234 13.28 -24.22 -3.04
CA ALA A 234 13.48 -22.82 -2.70
C ALA A 234 12.57 -22.38 -1.55
N LEU A 235 11.30 -22.84 -1.51
CA LEU A 235 10.39 -22.54 -0.42
C LEU A 235 10.84 -23.16 0.91
N ASP A 236 11.37 -24.38 0.88
CA ASP A 236 11.88 -25.04 2.09
C ASP A 236 13.16 -24.36 2.62
N GLU A 237 14.06 -23.92 1.73
CA GLU A 237 15.19 -23.07 2.10
C GLU A 237 14.75 -21.74 2.72
N LEU A 238 13.74 -21.08 2.14
CA LEU A 238 13.18 -19.85 2.70
C LEU A 238 12.60 -20.08 4.11
N LYS A 239 11.83 -21.15 4.30
CA LYS A 239 11.29 -21.54 5.63
C LYS A 239 12.41 -21.84 6.62
N ALA A 240 13.44 -22.57 6.20
CA ALA A 240 14.59 -22.87 7.03
C ALA A 240 15.35 -21.59 7.43
N SER A 241 15.54 -20.65 6.49
CA SER A 241 16.19 -19.37 6.75
C SER A 241 15.40 -18.47 7.70
N ALA A 242 14.06 -18.50 7.63
CA ALA A 242 13.18 -17.74 8.51
C ALA A 242 13.17 -18.29 9.94
N ARG A 243 13.35 -19.61 10.10
CA ARG A 243 13.45 -20.29 11.40
C ARG A 243 14.86 -20.24 11.99
N GLY A 244 15.88 -20.10 11.16
CA GLY A 244 17.30 -20.14 11.54
C GLY A 244 17.89 -18.78 11.86
N SER A 245 17.78 -18.33 13.11
CA SER A 245 18.67 -17.30 13.66
C SER A 245 20.05 -17.89 13.97
N ASN A 246 20.90 -18.01 12.95
CA ASN A 246 22.25 -18.60 13.08
C ASN A 246 23.32 -17.49 13.23
N THR A 247 24.55 -17.85 13.64
CA THR A 247 25.70 -16.93 13.83
C THR A 247 25.98 -16.03 12.62
N ILE A 248 25.65 -16.48 11.41
CA ILE A 248 25.78 -15.68 10.16
C ILE A 248 24.73 -14.56 10.10
N THR A 249 23.51 -14.79 10.59
CA THR A 249 22.48 -13.74 10.72
C THR A 249 22.94 -12.68 11.73
N PHE A 250 23.56 -13.10 12.84
CA PHE A 250 24.18 -12.18 13.80
C PHE A 250 25.33 -11.37 13.19
N LEU A 251 26.25 -12.00 12.45
CA LEU A 251 27.33 -11.31 11.74
C LEU A 251 26.81 -10.37 10.64
N ARG A 252 25.76 -10.72 9.91
CA ARG A 252 25.09 -9.82 8.94
C ARG A 252 24.47 -8.61 9.63
N SER A 253 23.83 -8.81 10.78
CA SER A 253 23.33 -7.70 11.60
C SER A 253 24.47 -6.83 12.12
N LEU A 254 25.59 -7.42 12.54
CA LEU A 254 26.77 -6.70 13.01
C LEU A 254 27.43 -5.89 11.88
N ILE A 255 27.56 -6.47 10.68
CA ILE A 255 28.07 -5.77 9.48
C ILE A 255 27.13 -4.61 9.12
N ARG A 256 25.81 -4.81 9.15
CA ARG A 256 24.85 -3.72 8.94
C ARG A 256 24.98 -2.62 9.99
N VAL A 257 25.19 -2.96 11.25
CA VAL A 257 25.47 -1.98 12.33
C VAL A 257 26.78 -1.21 12.07
N ILE A 258 27.81 -1.87 11.55
CA ILE A 258 29.09 -1.25 11.19
C ILE A 258 28.93 -0.35 9.95
N GLU A 259 28.24 -0.80 8.90
CA GLU A 259 27.90 0.01 7.72
C GLU A 259 27.09 1.25 8.12
N MET A 260 26.12 1.10 9.04
CA MET A 260 25.35 2.20 9.59
C MET A 260 26.22 3.25 10.31
N LYS A 261 27.30 2.84 10.97
CA LYS A 261 28.21 3.75 11.69
C LYS A 261 29.32 4.36 10.84
N LEU A 262 29.64 3.76 9.68
CA LEU A 262 30.73 4.21 8.80
C LEU A 262 30.23 5.05 7.62
N PHE A 263 28.95 4.98 7.27
CA PHE A 263 28.34 5.72 6.16
C PHE A 263 27.23 6.71 6.60
N THR A 264 27.22 7.09 7.88
CA THR A 264 26.53 8.29 8.39
C THR A 264 27.54 9.33 8.85
#